data_AF-A0A846Q3G0-F1
#
_entry.id   AF-A0A846Q3G0-F1
#
_cell.length_a   1.000
_cell.length_b   1.000
_cell.length_c   1.000
_cell.angle_alpha   90.00
_cell.angle_beta   90.00
_cell.angle_gamma   90.00
#
_symmetry.space_group_name_H-M   'P 1'
#
loop_
_entity.id
_entity.type
_entity.pdbx_description
1 polymer ?
#
loop_
_entity_poly.entity_id
_entity_poly.type
_entity_poly.pdbx_seq_one_letter_code
_entity_poly.pdbx_strand_id
1 'polypeptide(L)' 'MKSNKWRHVSDTIREHLRLPTHPVAIRMFEDEKDIPNEVEMLPGKVLICQLSAYARIHHRATGSIRENMA' A
#
# COMPACT_ATOMS: atom_id res chain seq x y z
N MET A 1 9.03 14.74 -0.08
CA MET A 1 7.75 14.67 0.68
C MET A 1 6.70 13.98 -0.20
N LYS A 2 6.50 12.68 -0.07
CA LYS A 2 5.47 11.95 -0.86
C LYS A 2 4.31 11.55 0.04
N SER A 3 3.10 11.87 -0.45
CA SER A 3 1.77 11.43 -0.04
C SER A 3 1.17 11.91 1.31
N ASN A 4 0.72 13.17 1.35
CA ASN A 4 -0.20 13.64 2.39
C ASN A 4 -1.65 13.18 2.12
N LYS A 5 -2.01 12.96 0.85
CA LYS A 5 -3.38 12.61 0.41
C LYS A 5 -3.83 11.23 0.90
N TRP A 6 -3.03 10.19 0.68
CA TRP A 6 -3.42 8.82 1.04
C TRP A 6 -3.46 8.61 2.55
N ARG A 7 -2.57 9.29 3.29
CA ARG A 7 -2.63 9.34 4.75
C ARG A 7 -3.96 9.93 5.22
N HIS A 8 -4.36 11.07 4.69
CA HIS A 8 -5.63 11.71 5.04
C HIS A 8 -6.86 10.84 4.73
N VAL A 9 -6.90 10.21 3.55
CA VAL A 9 -7.98 9.27 3.20
C VAL A 9 -8.03 8.09 4.17
N SER A 10 -6.87 7.51 4.49
CA SER A 10 -6.77 6.38 5.40
C SER A 10 -7.19 6.72 6.82
N ASP A 11 -6.76 7.89 7.33
CA ASP A 11 -7.15 8.40 8.64
C ASP A 11 -8.66 8.65 8.71
N THR A 12 -9.24 9.23 7.66
CA THR A 12 -10.69 9.46 7.55
C THR A 12 -11.47 8.16 7.61
N ILE A 13 -11.06 7.14 6.84
CA ILE A 13 -11.69 5.81 6.83
C ILE A 13 -11.57 5.16 8.22
N ARG A 14 -10.38 5.21 8.82
CA ARG A 14 -10.11 4.63 10.14
C ARG A 14 -11.02 5.25 11.19
N GLU A 15 -11.19 6.56 11.19
CA GLU A 15 -12.04 7.28 12.14
C GLU A 15 -13.52 6.95 11.93
N HIS A 16 -14.01 7.01 10.69
CA HIS A 16 -15.43 6.76 10.38
C HIS A 16 -15.84 5.31 10.66
N LEU A 17 -14.96 4.36 10.36
CA LEU A 17 -15.22 2.93 10.55
C LEU A 17 -14.71 2.39 11.89
N ARG A 18 -14.13 3.25 12.75
CA ARG A 18 -13.53 2.88 14.05
C ARG A 18 -12.57 1.70 13.94
N LEU A 19 -11.76 1.67 12.89
CA LEU A 19 -10.85 0.55 12.66
C LEU A 19 -9.72 0.56 13.71
N PRO A 20 -9.39 -0.60 14.30
CA PRO A 20 -8.31 -0.69 15.29
C PRO A 20 -6.92 -0.49 14.68
N THR A 21 -6.80 -0.55 13.34
CA THR A 21 -5.53 -0.46 12.62
C THR A 21 -5.68 0.38 11.35
N HIS A 22 -4.55 0.77 10.75
CA HIS A 22 -4.55 1.47 9.48
C HIS A 22 -5.12 0.55 8.37
N PRO A 23 -6.13 0.98 7.61
CA PRO A 23 -6.65 0.20 6.51
C PRO A 23 -5.59 0.02 5.42
N VAL A 24 -5.67 -1.11 4.73
CA VAL A 24 -4.86 -1.39 3.53
C VAL A 24 -5.82 -1.71 2.40
N ALA A 25 -5.63 -1.03 1.28
CA ALA A 25 -6.27 -1.35 0.02
C ALA A 25 -5.24 -2.00 -0.91
N ILE A 26 -5.66 -3.03 -1.63
CA ILE A 26 -4.81 -3.72 -2.62
C ILE A 26 -5.45 -3.50 -3.98
N ARG A 27 -4.63 -3.10 -4.95
CA ARG A 27 -5.01 -2.99 -6.36
C ARG A 27 -3.98 -3.72 -7.21
N MET A 28 -4.46 -4.54 -8.12
CA MET A 28 -3.63 -5.12 -9.18
C MET A 28 -3.65 -4.15 -10.36
N PHE A 29 -2.47 -3.83 -10.88
CA PHE A 29 -2.28 -3.06 -12.10
C PHE A 29 -1.89 -4.03 -13.22
N GLU A 30 -2.30 -3.73 -14.45
CA GLU A 30 -1.93 -4.53 -15.62
C GLU A 30 -0.51 -4.20 -16.08
N ASP A 31 -0.16 -2.90 -16.12
CA ASP A 31 1.18 -2.43 -16.48
C ASP A 31 1.87 -1.69 -15.32
N GLU A 32 3.20 -1.82 -15.21
CA GLU A 32 4.01 -1.13 -14.19
C GLU A 32 3.91 0.41 -14.30
N LYS A 33 3.77 0.93 -15.53
CA LYS A 33 3.61 2.36 -15.80
C LYS A 33 2.35 2.97 -15.16
N ASP A 34 1.36 2.14 -14.84
CA ASP A 34 0.10 2.58 -14.23
C ASP A 34 0.21 2.68 -12.71
N ILE A 35 1.31 2.19 -12.13
CA ILE A 35 1.57 2.28 -10.69
C ILE A 35 1.86 3.74 -10.35
N PRO A 36 1.10 4.35 -9.41
CA PRO A 36 1.35 5.73 -9.02
C PRO A 36 2.75 5.93 -8.44
N ASN A 37 3.40 7.04 -8.80
CA ASN A 37 4.76 7.37 -8.36
C ASN A 37 4.92 7.50 -6.84
N GLU A 38 3.82 7.69 -6.10
CA GLU A 38 3.79 7.71 -4.65
C GLU A 38 3.86 6.33 -3.97
N VAL A 39 3.72 5.24 -4.72
CA VAL A 39 3.80 3.88 -4.21
C VAL A 39 5.26 3.48 -3.98
N GLU A 40 5.56 3.00 -2.79
CA GLU A 40 6.87 2.45 -2.45
C GLU A 40 6.97 1.01 -2.95
N MET A 41 7.81 0.79 -3.97
CA MET A 41 8.06 -0.54 -4.53
C MET A 41 9.01 -1.32 -3.62
N LEU A 42 8.58 -2.49 -3.15
CA LEU A 42 9.42 -3.37 -2.34
C LEU A 42 10.34 -4.21 -3.25
N PRO A 43 11.66 -4.26 -2.96
CA PRO A 43 12.57 -5.11 -3.73
C PRO A 43 12.43 -6.59 -3.33
N GLY A 44 12.67 -7.49 -4.29
CA GLY A 44 12.76 -8.93 -4.06
C GLY A 44 11.41 -9.65 -3.97
N LYS A 45 11.46 -10.96 -3.72
CA LYS A 45 10.27 -11.81 -3.64
C LYS A 45 9.48 -11.54 -2.37
N VAL A 46 8.25 -11.05 -2.51
CA VAL A 46 7.33 -10.72 -1.40
C VAL A 46 6.00 -11.43 -1.56
N LEU A 47 5.45 -11.93 -0.46
CA LEU A 47 4.08 -12.42 -0.40
C LEU A 47 3.10 -11.26 -0.20
N ILE A 48 1.87 -11.43 -0.66
CA ILE A 48 0.80 -10.40 -0.51
C ILE A 48 0.53 -10.06 0.96
N CYS A 49 0.67 -11.02 1.88
CA CYS A 49 0.52 -10.82 3.30
C CYS A 49 1.65 -9.96 3.89
N GLN A 50 2.88 -10.12 3.42
CA GLN A 50 4.03 -9.32 3.82
C GLN A 50 3.90 -7.89 3.30
N LEU A 51 3.46 -7.74 2.04
CA LEU A 51 3.16 -6.43 1.44
C LEU A 51 2.10 -5.68 2.26
N SER A 52 1.03 -6.38 2.64
CA SER A 52 -0.05 -5.85 3.47
C SER A 52 0.42 -5.47 4.88
N ALA A 53 1.25 -6.31 5.51
CA ALA A 53 1.80 -6.03 6.84
C ALA A 53 2.72 -4.79 6.81
N TYR A 54 3.57 -4.68 5.79
CA TYR A 54 4.46 -3.53 5.62
C TYR A 54 3.65 -2.22 5.44
N ALA A 55 2.61 -2.23 4.60
CA ALA A 55 1.73 -1.08 4.41
C ALA A 55 1.08 -0.61 5.72
N ARG A 56 0.65 -1.56 6.57
CA ARG A 56 0.07 -1.25 7.90
C ARG A 56 1.07 -0.63 8.85
N ILE A 57 2.25 -1.24 8.99
CA ILE A 57 3.28 -0.83 9.95
C ILE A 57 3.82 0.56 9.60
N HIS A 58 4.02 0.83 8.32
CA HIS A 58 4.65 2.07 7.86
C HIS A 58 3.66 3.16 7.47
N HIS A 59 2.36 2.85 7.41
CA HIS A 59 1.29 3.77 6.99
C HIS A 59 1.58 4.38 5.61
N ARG A 60 1.95 3.52 4.66
CA ARG A 60 2.36 3.89 3.30
C ARG A 60 1.66 3.03 2.25
N ALA A 61 1.49 3.60 1.07
CA ALA A 61 1.11 2.84 -0.11
C ALA A 61 2.35 2.06 -0.59
N THR A 62 2.23 0.74 -0.67
CA THR A 62 3.32 -0.15 -1.08
C THR A 62 2.90 -1.02 -2.25
N GLY A 63 3.86 -1.39 -3.08
CA GLY A 63 3.63 -2.12 -4.32
C GLY A 63 4.71 -3.16 -4.58
N SER A 64 4.36 -4.12 -5.44
CA SER A 64 5.26 -5.11 -6.01
C SER A 64 4.77 -5.44 -7.42
N ILE A 65 5.66 -5.90 -8.29
CA ILE A 65 5.35 -6.41 -9.62
C ILE A 65 5.29 -7.93 -9.60
N ARG A 66 4.68 -8.53 -10.63
CA ARG A 66 4.42 -9.98 -10.70
C ARG A 66 5.70 -10.81 -10.54
N GLU A 67 6.80 -10.33 -11.11
CA GLU A 67 8.13 -10.94 -11.08
C GLU A 67 8.69 -11.02 -9.65
N ASN A 68 8.26 -10.09 -8.80
CA ASN A 68 8.65 -9.94 -7.40
C ASN A 68 7.62 -10.56 -6.44
N MET A 69 6.56 -11.20 -6.94
CA MET A 69 5.62 -11.94 -6.10
C MET A 69 6.10 -13.39 -5.91
N ALA A 70 6.06 -13.88 -4.67
CA ALA A 70 6.45 -15.24 -4.30
C ALA A 70 5.29 -16.24 -4.39
#